data_AF-A0A7K6CIB3-F1
#
_entry.id   AF-A0A7K6CIB3-F1
#
_cell.length_a   1.000
_cell.length_b   1.000
_cell.length_c   1.000
_cell.angle_alpha   90.00
_cell.angle_beta   90.00
_cell.angle_gamma   90.00
#
_symmetry.space_group_name_H-M   'P 1'
#
loop_
_entity.id
_entity.type
_entity.pdbx_description
1 polymer ?
#
loop_
_entity_poly.entity_id
_entity_poly.type
_entity_poly.pdbx_seq_one_letter_code
_entity_poly.pdbx_strand_id
1 'polypeptide(L)'
;VSEQVLEQVLRELQPLCTSEQQFLQEFFQLGHDPAELQELEVSTASSPGPLSTPPSSLAHPWATPEEATFQLLSDIFSCLEPELRAFLDVCNKSQPLGCLQVLAILSDSVFGMWGSSSAPASSFLNALLGNVLLLAKSSFNKFIGTLCKEMEEAKTPSRTKGGILPCVSRFQDFLTFSEEVFRTSRRRGELDKAQLRLASSVFSSISSLSSANLKVNTDVVMMENFHHIHSFLCQKEIPCLEERKREAEQRCREHMEKYVTTCLGQPLEKLHHFFEGVKSRVAQGVKEEEISFQLAYSKQELRKILEKYPGKEVKRALETLYRKIHKDLSQEENLLPVVWQAMEQEFIRQYREFEELIQRCYVGSGIAMEFTLEDLLSYFSSITASH
;
A
#
# COMPACT_ATOMS: atom_id res chain seq x y z
N VAL A 1 -17.52 15.11 15.27
CA VAL A 1 -17.98 15.07 16.68
C VAL A 1 -16.95 14.39 17.57
N SER A 2 -16.58 13.12 17.35
CA SER A 2 -15.61 12.43 18.22
C SER A 2 -14.21 13.09 18.25
N GLU A 3 -13.73 13.57 17.10
CA GLU A 3 -12.44 14.29 16.97
C GLU A 3 -12.40 15.58 17.82
N GLN A 4 -13.34 16.49 17.60
CA GLN A 4 -13.46 17.75 18.35
C GLN A 4 -13.64 17.54 19.86
N VAL A 5 -14.35 16.48 20.26
CA VAL A 5 -14.54 16.16 21.68
C VAL A 5 -13.25 15.65 22.31
N LEU A 6 -12.49 14.78 21.63
CA LEU A 6 -11.21 14.30 22.15
C LEU A 6 -10.19 15.43 22.30
N GLU A 7 -10.07 16.30 21.29
CA GLU A 7 -9.22 17.48 21.37
C GLU A 7 -9.60 18.39 22.54
N GLN A 8 -10.91 18.65 22.72
CA GLN A 8 -11.40 19.49 23.80
C GLN A 8 -11.11 18.86 25.17
N VAL A 9 -11.35 17.56 25.34
CA VAL A 9 -11.04 16.84 26.60
C VAL A 9 -9.56 16.96 26.94
N LEU A 10 -8.66 16.73 25.97
CA LEU A 10 -7.21 16.83 26.19
C LEU A 10 -6.78 18.26 26.54
N ARG A 11 -7.39 19.27 25.91
CA ARG A 11 -7.12 20.69 26.17
C ARG A 11 -7.52 21.13 27.57
N GLU A 12 -8.66 20.64 28.08
CA GLU A 12 -9.15 20.97 29.42
C GLU A 12 -8.41 20.19 30.52
N LEU A 13 -7.96 18.96 30.24
CA LEU A 13 -7.19 18.16 31.21
C LEU A 13 -5.81 18.76 31.52
N GLN A 14 -5.19 19.40 30.52
CA GLN A 14 -3.86 19.99 30.67
C GLN A 14 -3.76 21.00 31.83
N PRO A 15 -4.52 22.12 31.84
CA PRO A 15 -4.42 23.11 32.92
C PRO A 15 -4.81 22.54 34.28
N LEU A 16 -5.78 21.62 34.34
CA LEU A 16 -6.23 21.01 35.59
C LEU A 16 -5.12 20.19 36.26
N CYS A 17 -4.50 19.26 35.52
CA CYS A 17 -3.43 18.44 36.07
C CYS A 17 -2.16 19.26 36.35
N THR A 18 -1.85 20.26 35.53
CA THR A 18 -0.69 21.13 35.76
C THR A 18 -0.87 22.01 36.99
N SER A 19 -2.04 22.61 37.19
CA SER A 19 -2.33 23.44 38.37
C SER A 19 -2.28 22.63 39.66
N GLU A 20 -2.85 21.42 39.66
CA GLU A 20 -2.82 20.55 40.85
C GLU A 20 -1.39 20.09 41.15
N GLN A 21 -0.61 19.73 40.13
CA GLN A 21 0.79 19.37 40.31
C GLN A 21 1.61 20.52 40.93
N GLN A 22 1.42 21.75 40.45
CA GLN A 22 2.09 22.94 41.01
C GLN A 22 1.65 23.19 42.47
N PHE A 23 0.35 23.11 42.75
CA PHE A 23 -0.17 23.27 44.11
C PHE A 23 0.44 22.26 45.09
N LEU A 24 0.54 20.99 44.72
CA LEU A 24 1.13 19.96 45.58
C LEU A 24 2.63 20.18 45.81
N GLN A 25 3.35 20.61 44.79
CA GLN A 25 4.78 20.93 44.90
C GLN A 25 5.02 22.12 45.83
N GLU A 26 4.20 23.17 45.73
CA GLU A 26 4.27 24.36 46.58
C GLU A 26 3.81 24.08 48.02
N PHE A 27 2.65 23.44 48.19
CA PHE A 27 2.03 23.19 49.50
C PHE A 27 2.88 22.29 50.39
N PHE A 28 3.46 21.22 49.82
CA PHE A 28 4.33 20.29 50.55
C PHE A 28 5.81 20.66 50.46
N GLN A 29 6.16 21.78 49.80
CA GLN A 29 7.54 22.24 49.59
C GLN A 29 8.44 21.18 48.94
N LEU A 30 7.86 20.27 48.14
CA LEU A 30 8.51 19.11 47.52
C LEU A 30 9.48 19.50 46.38
N GLY A 31 9.77 20.79 46.20
CA GLY A 31 10.75 21.31 45.23
C GLY A 31 11.88 22.13 45.85
N HIS A 32 11.89 22.35 47.17
CA HIS A 32 12.92 23.13 47.86
C HIS A 32 14.06 22.25 48.38
N ASP A 33 15.29 22.75 48.26
CA ASP A 33 16.48 22.13 48.87
C ASP A 33 16.29 22.14 50.41
N PRO A 34 16.50 21.02 51.13
CA PRO A 34 16.33 20.96 52.59
C PRO A 34 17.12 22.04 53.36
N ALA A 35 18.13 22.67 52.76
CA ALA A 35 18.83 23.82 53.32
C ALA A 35 17.97 25.09 53.43
N GLU A 36 17.04 25.35 52.49
CA GLU A 36 16.18 26.55 52.51
C GLU A 36 15.02 26.42 53.52
N LEU A 37 14.54 25.20 53.75
CA LEU A 37 13.48 24.93 54.73
C LEU A 37 13.96 25.13 56.16
N GLN A 38 15.26 24.94 56.42
CA GLN A 38 15.87 25.15 57.73
C GLN A 38 15.99 26.65 58.09
N GLU A 39 16.14 27.56 57.12
CA GLU A 39 16.16 29.01 57.37
C GLU A 39 14.77 29.59 57.72
N LEU A 40 13.71 29.01 57.17
CA LEU A 40 12.33 29.42 57.44
C LEU A 40 11.85 29.03 58.85
N GLU A 41 12.21 27.83 59.33
CA GLU A 41 11.88 27.42 60.70
C GLU A 41 12.68 28.21 61.76
N VAL A 42 13.96 28.51 61.49
CA VAL A 42 14.82 29.25 62.43
C VAL A 42 14.34 30.69 62.65
N SER A 43 13.62 31.28 61.69
CA SER A 43 13.11 32.66 61.80
C SER A 43 11.89 32.83 62.71
N THR A 44 11.28 31.74 63.21
CA THR A 44 10.10 31.80 64.13
C THR A 44 10.40 31.38 65.57
N ALA A 45 11.62 30.91 65.88
CA ALA A 45 11.96 30.39 67.20
C ALA A 45 12.83 31.35 68.03
N SER A 46 12.23 32.43 68.53
CA SER A 46 12.83 33.25 69.59
C SER A 46 12.41 32.77 70.98
N SER A 47 13.06 31.72 71.51
CA SER A 47 13.28 31.46 72.95
C SER A 47 14.15 30.21 73.20
N PRO A 48 15.11 30.23 74.15
CA PRO A 48 15.97 29.08 74.43
C PRO A 48 15.41 28.21 75.57
N GLY A 49 15.17 26.93 75.28
CA GLY A 49 14.84 25.90 76.29
C GLY A 49 15.27 24.51 75.81
N PRO A 50 15.82 23.64 76.68
CA PRO A 50 16.58 22.47 76.24
C PRO A 50 15.68 21.30 75.81
N LEU A 51 15.99 20.76 74.63
CA LEU A 51 15.88 19.36 74.20
C LEU A 51 14.66 18.58 74.71
N SER A 52 13.65 18.48 73.85
CA SER A 52 12.87 17.26 73.71
C SER A 52 12.73 16.99 72.22
N THR A 53 13.52 16.04 71.74
CA THR A 53 13.46 15.45 70.41
C THR A 53 12.03 15.04 70.06
N PRO A 54 11.43 15.51 68.95
CA PRO A 54 10.28 14.82 68.41
C PRO A 54 10.74 13.46 67.86
N PRO A 55 9.85 12.45 67.87
CA PRO A 55 10.22 11.09 67.51
C PRO A 55 10.67 11.02 66.05
N SER A 56 11.81 10.37 65.85
CA SER A 56 12.30 9.90 64.56
C SER A 56 11.24 9.09 63.83
N SER A 57 11.19 9.31 62.51
CA SER A 57 10.78 8.35 61.48
C SER A 57 9.29 7.96 61.44
N LEU A 58 8.55 8.70 60.63
CA LEU A 58 7.81 8.05 59.54
C LEU A 58 8.57 8.30 58.24
N ALA A 59 9.65 7.54 58.04
CA ALA A 59 10.24 7.37 56.73
C ALA A 59 9.18 6.73 55.82
N HIS A 60 8.45 7.56 55.08
CA HIS A 60 7.65 7.07 53.98
C HIS A 60 8.58 6.62 52.84
N PRO A 61 8.23 5.55 52.11
CA PRO A 61 9.10 4.90 51.13
C PRO A 61 9.11 5.63 49.77
N TRP A 62 9.19 6.96 49.74
CA TRP A 62 9.33 7.70 48.49
C TRP A 62 10.80 8.03 48.27
N ALA A 63 11.37 7.60 47.13
CA ALA A 63 12.78 7.76 46.87
C ALA A 63 13.14 9.18 46.42
N THR A 64 12.16 10.00 45.99
CA THR A 64 12.30 11.44 45.72
C THR A 64 10.99 12.26 45.95
N PRO A 65 11.08 13.59 46.16
CA PRO A 65 9.92 14.49 46.23
C PRO A 65 9.04 14.52 44.96
N GLU A 66 9.64 14.31 43.79
CA GLU A 66 8.92 14.19 42.51
C GLU A 66 8.06 12.91 42.47
N GLU A 67 8.57 11.78 42.97
CA GLU A 67 7.83 10.53 43.08
C GLU A 67 6.65 10.64 44.06
N ALA A 68 6.85 11.33 45.19
CA ALA A 68 5.78 11.58 46.16
C ALA A 68 4.65 12.42 45.54
N THR A 69 5.01 13.46 44.79
CA THR A 69 4.04 14.29 44.05
C THR A 69 3.30 13.45 43.01
N PHE A 70 4.01 12.60 42.27
CA PHE A 70 3.42 11.73 41.25
C PHE A 70 2.45 10.71 41.87
N GLN A 71 2.79 10.11 43.00
CA GLN A 71 1.93 9.15 43.69
C GLN A 71 0.65 9.83 44.20
N LEU A 72 0.77 11.02 44.80
CA LEU A 72 -0.39 11.75 45.30
C LEU A 72 -1.34 12.18 44.17
N LEU A 73 -0.78 12.64 43.04
CA LEU A 73 -1.56 12.93 41.82
C LEU A 73 -2.21 11.67 41.25
N SER A 74 -1.52 10.52 41.30
CA SER A 74 -2.07 9.24 40.87
C SER A 74 -3.26 8.81 41.73
N ASP A 75 -3.25 9.11 43.02
CA ASP A 75 -4.36 8.80 43.92
C ASP A 75 -5.55 9.77 43.69
N ILE A 76 -5.28 11.07 43.59
CA ILE A 76 -6.29 12.12 43.32
C ILE A 76 -6.98 11.88 41.96
N PHE A 77 -6.20 11.59 40.92
CA PHE A 77 -6.68 11.36 39.56
C PHE A 77 -6.73 9.87 39.19
N SER A 78 -6.95 8.99 40.17
CA SER A 78 -6.97 7.54 39.96
C SER A 78 -8.01 7.06 38.94
N CYS A 79 -9.10 7.80 38.73
CA CYS A 79 -10.11 7.52 37.71
C CYS A 79 -9.76 8.02 36.30
N LEU A 80 -8.77 8.91 36.16
CA LEU A 80 -8.55 9.61 34.90
C LEU A 80 -8.10 8.67 33.78
N GLU A 81 -7.12 7.80 34.06
CA GLU A 81 -6.60 6.85 33.09
C GLU A 81 -7.64 5.81 32.64
N PRO A 82 -8.41 5.13 33.53
CA PRO A 82 -9.44 4.19 33.09
C PRO A 82 -10.59 4.86 32.34
N GLU A 83 -11.03 6.06 32.73
CA GLU A 83 -12.08 6.80 32.02
C GLU A 83 -11.61 7.25 30.62
N LEU A 84 -10.37 7.75 30.51
CA LEU A 84 -9.80 8.08 29.20
C LEU A 84 -9.70 6.85 28.29
N ARG A 85 -9.29 5.69 28.82
CA ARG A 85 -9.29 4.44 28.04
C ARG A 85 -10.69 4.08 27.53
N ALA A 86 -11.70 4.12 28.41
CA ALA A 86 -13.08 3.83 28.04
C ALA A 86 -13.58 4.82 26.98
N PHE A 87 -13.24 6.11 27.12
CA PHE A 87 -13.59 7.13 26.14
C PHE A 87 -12.92 6.91 24.78
N LEU A 88 -11.64 6.54 24.75
CA LEU A 88 -10.95 6.21 23.50
C LEU A 88 -11.55 4.98 22.82
N ASP A 89 -11.98 3.98 23.57
CA ASP A 89 -12.67 2.82 23.01
C ASP A 89 -14.01 3.20 22.36
N VAL A 90 -14.73 4.17 22.92
CA VAL A 90 -15.93 4.73 22.29
C VAL A 90 -15.55 5.49 21.01
N CYS A 91 -14.51 6.33 21.05
CA CYS A 91 -14.02 7.06 19.88
C CYS A 91 -13.63 6.12 18.75
N ASN A 92 -12.88 5.06 19.06
CA ASN A 92 -12.43 4.03 18.12
C ASN A 92 -13.60 3.33 17.41
N LYS A 93 -14.73 3.15 18.10
CA LYS A 93 -15.93 2.47 17.58
C LYS A 93 -16.92 3.42 16.90
N SER A 94 -16.78 4.73 17.11
CA SER A 94 -17.76 5.71 16.68
C SER A 94 -17.86 5.86 15.16
N GLN A 95 -16.75 5.67 14.45
CA GLN A 95 -16.67 5.80 12.99
C GLN A 95 -15.72 4.75 12.39
N PRO A 96 -15.94 4.34 11.12
CA PRO A 96 -14.93 3.61 10.36
C PRO A 96 -13.61 4.37 10.41
N LEU A 97 -12.51 3.67 10.66
CA LEU A 97 -11.16 4.25 10.77
C LEU A 97 -10.97 5.23 11.95
N GLY A 98 -11.88 5.25 12.95
CA GLY A 98 -11.79 6.16 14.10
C GLY A 98 -10.49 6.05 14.92
N CYS A 99 -9.86 4.87 14.93
CA CYS A 99 -8.56 4.69 15.59
C CYS A 99 -7.42 5.51 14.96
N LEU A 100 -7.52 5.91 13.69
CA LEU A 100 -6.56 6.80 13.04
C LEU A 100 -6.66 8.21 13.60
N GLN A 101 -7.89 8.72 13.74
CA GLN A 101 -8.16 10.04 14.32
C GLN A 101 -7.69 10.11 15.77
N VAL A 102 -8.02 9.09 16.57
CA VAL A 102 -7.56 8.97 17.95
C VAL A 102 -6.04 9.01 18.03
N LEU A 103 -5.35 8.23 17.18
CA LEU A 103 -3.88 8.20 17.16
C LEU A 103 -3.28 9.54 16.73
N ALA A 104 -3.83 10.18 15.70
CA ALA A 104 -3.35 11.47 15.20
C ALA A 104 -3.46 12.56 16.26
N ILE A 105 -4.66 12.72 16.84
CA ILE A 105 -4.94 13.73 17.86
C ILE A 105 -4.05 13.53 19.10
N LEU A 106 -3.95 12.29 19.62
CA LEU A 106 -3.10 12.01 20.78
C LEU A 106 -1.61 12.20 20.48
N SER A 107 -1.18 11.87 19.26
CA SER A 107 0.23 12.04 18.88
C SER A 107 0.61 13.52 18.78
N ASP A 108 -0.30 14.35 18.29
CA ASP A 108 -0.13 15.80 18.13
C ASP A 108 -0.27 16.52 19.48
N SER A 109 -1.21 16.13 20.34
CA SER A 109 -1.42 16.73 21.67
C SER A 109 -0.22 16.50 22.59
N VAL A 110 0.24 15.25 22.71
CA VAL A 110 1.42 14.89 23.51
C VAL A 110 2.65 15.67 23.04
N PHE A 111 2.80 15.85 21.74
CA PHE A 111 3.95 16.56 21.18
C PHE A 111 3.85 18.09 21.33
N GLY A 112 2.68 18.68 21.10
CA GLY A 112 2.44 20.11 21.32
C GLY A 112 2.69 20.53 22.77
N MET A 113 2.34 19.64 23.70
CA MET A 113 2.61 19.79 25.14
C MET A 113 4.10 19.64 25.49
N TRP A 114 4.84 18.77 24.80
CA TRP A 114 6.28 18.59 25.03
C TRP A 114 7.15 19.67 24.35
N GLY A 115 6.64 20.31 23.29
CA GLY A 115 7.35 21.32 22.51
C GLY A 115 7.19 22.77 23.00
N SER A 116 6.21 23.04 23.86
CA SER A 116 5.98 24.37 24.44
C SER A 116 6.60 24.43 25.84
N SER A 117 7.49 25.40 26.05
CA SER A 117 8.47 25.50 27.13
C SER A 117 7.98 25.30 28.58
N SER A 118 8.94 24.86 29.41
CA SER A 118 9.09 24.97 30.88
C SER A 118 8.41 23.97 31.83
N ALA A 119 7.63 22.99 31.37
CA ALA A 119 7.20 21.91 32.26
C ALA A 119 8.31 20.85 32.41
N PRO A 120 8.61 20.33 33.62
CA PRO A 120 9.56 19.24 33.79
C PRO A 120 9.17 18.07 32.90
N ALA A 121 10.18 17.41 32.30
CA ALA A 121 10.00 16.21 31.48
C ALA A 121 9.31 15.05 32.23
N SER A 122 9.09 15.19 33.54
CA SER A 122 8.51 14.25 34.50
C SER A 122 7.11 14.63 35.03
N SER A 123 6.26 15.34 34.27
CA SER A 123 4.90 15.64 34.73
C SER A 123 3.98 14.41 34.74
N PHE A 124 3.09 14.32 35.73
CA PHE A 124 2.10 13.23 35.87
C PHE A 124 1.28 13.05 34.59
N LEU A 125 0.81 14.15 34.01
CA LEU A 125 0.01 14.14 32.80
C LEU A 125 0.79 13.63 31.58
N ASN A 126 2.08 13.94 31.45
CA ASN A 126 2.91 13.43 30.36
C ASN A 126 3.06 11.90 30.43
N ALA A 127 3.24 11.34 31.64
CA ALA A 127 3.30 9.90 31.83
C ALA A 127 1.96 9.23 31.49
N LEU A 128 0.85 9.80 31.98
CA LEU A 128 -0.50 9.30 31.74
C LEU A 128 -0.86 9.33 30.24
N LEU A 129 -0.64 10.46 29.57
CA LEU A 129 -0.88 10.58 28.13
C LEU A 129 0.06 9.68 27.32
N GLY A 130 1.28 9.44 27.80
CA GLY A 130 2.21 8.47 27.23
C GLY A 130 1.64 7.04 27.23
N ASN A 131 1.09 6.59 28.36
CA ASN A 131 0.43 5.28 28.48
C ASN A 131 -0.81 5.19 27.57
N VAL A 132 -1.63 6.23 27.55
CA VAL A 132 -2.83 6.29 26.71
C VAL A 132 -2.47 6.29 25.21
N LEU A 133 -1.40 6.99 24.82
CA LEU A 133 -0.89 6.97 23.45
C LEU A 133 -0.35 5.58 23.05
N LEU A 134 0.30 4.85 23.96
CA LEU A 134 0.71 3.46 23.71
C LEU A 134 -0.49 2.55 23.43
N LEU A 135 -1.59 2.74 24.16
CA LEU A 135 -2.83 2.00 23.91
C LEU A 135 -3.46 2.35 22.57
N ALA A 136 -3.51 3.64 22.22
CA ALA A 136 -3.98 4.08 20.90
C ALA A 136 -3.16 3.45 19.76
N LYS A 137 -1.82 3.42 19.90
CA LYS A 137 -0.92 2.74 18.95
C LYS A 137 -1.17 1.24 18.88
N SER A 138 -1.40 0.58 20.01
CA SER A 138 -1.73 -0.85 20.05
C SER A 138 -3.04 -1.15 19.32
N SER A 139 -4.08 -0.34 19.58
CA SER A 139 -5.38 -0.44 18.90
C SER A 139 -5.28 -0.19 17.40
N PHE A 140 -4.52 0.82 16.98
CA PHE A 140 -4.21 1.08 15.57
C PHE A 140 -3.51 -0.11 14.92
N ASN A 141 -2.43 -0.62 15.52
CA ASN A 141 -1.69 -1.77 14.97
C ASN A 141 -2.55 -3.03 14.87
N LYS A 142 -3.42 -3.28 15.86
CA LYS A 142 -4.39 -4.38 15.82
C LYS A 142 -5.37 -4.20 14.67
N PHE A 143 -5.90 -3.00 14.50
CA PHE A 143 -6.82 -2.67 13.41
C PHE A 143 -6.17 -2.88 12.02
N ILE A 144 -4.94 -2.40 11.81
CA ILE A 144 -4.19 -2.63 10.57
C ILE A 144 -3.97 -4.13 10.33
N GLY A 145 -3.63 -4.89 11.37
CA GLY A 145 -3.51 -6.34 11.27
C GLY A 145 -4.81 -7.02 10.84
N THR A 146 -5.96 -6.58 11.36
CA THR A 146 -7.28 -7.06 10.95
C THR A 146 -7.57 -6.71 9.49
N LEU A 147 -7.35 -5.47 9.07
CA LEU A 147 -7.55 -5.05 7.67
C LEU A 147 -6.68 -5.86 6.69
N CYS A 148 -5.40 -6.06 7.00
CA CYS A 148 -4.49 -6.89 6.19
C CYS A 148 -5.07 -8.30 6.01
N LYS A 149 -5.51 -8.92 7.10
CA LYS A 149 -6.11 -10.26 7.07
C LYS A 149 -7.39 -10.30 6.24
N GLU A 150 -8.26 -9.31 6.41
CA GLU A 150 -9.49 -9.20 5.62
C GLU A 150 -9.23 -9.02 4.13
N MET A 151 -8.15 -8.31 3.74
CA MET A 151 -7.74 -8.13 2.35
C MET A 151 -7.17 -9.42 1.74
N GLU A 152 -6.46 -10.23 2.52
CA GLU A 152 -5.89 -11.51 2.11
C GLU A 152 -6.97 -12.61 2.03
N GLU A 153 -7.94 -12.61 2.95
CA GLU A 153 -8.99 -13.63 3.04
C GLU A 153 -10.23 -13.33 2.20
N ALA A 154 -10.37 -12.10 1.68
CA ALA A 154 -11.49 -11.71 0.82
C ALA A 154 -11.48 -12.52 -0.47
N LYS A 155 -12.21 -13.63 -0.48
CA LYS A 155 -12.42 -14.45 -1.66
C LYS A 155 -13.02 -13.59 -2.77
N THR A 156 -12.35 -13.59 -3.92
CA THR A 156 -12.88 -13.00 -5.14
C THR A 156 -14.25 -13.61 -5.43
N PRO A 157 -15.31 -12.80 -5.64
CA PRO A 157 -16.58 -13.34 -6.07
C PRO A 157 -16.36 -14.09 -7.39
N SER A 158 -16.76 -15.36 -7.45
CA SER A 158 -16.64 -16.24 -8.63
C SER A 158 -17.30 -15.69 -9.91
N ARG A 159 -17.98 -14.54 -9.84
CA ARG A 159 -18.79 -13.94 -10.91
C ARG A 159 -18.24 -12.62 -11.47
N THR A 160 -17.16 -12.07 -10.92
CA THR A 160 -16.60 -10.80 -11.43
C THR A 160 -15.89 -11.06 -12.75
N LYS A 161 -16.57 -10.77 -13.86
CA LYS A 161 -15.97 -10.71 -15.20
C LYS A 161 -15.05 -9.49 -15.23
N GLY A 162 -13.75 -9.68 -14.93
CA GLY A 162 -12.80 -8.56 -14.87
C GLY A 162 -13.15 -7.53 -13.80
N GLY A 163 -12.33 -6.49 -13.67
CA GLY A 163 -12.59 -5.32 -12.82
C GLY A 163 -11.82 -5.26 -11.50
N ILE A 164 -12.05 -4.17 -10.77
CA ILE A 164 -11.30 -3.82 -9.56
C ILE A 164 -11.75 -4.69 -8.37
N LEU A 165 -10.76 -5.27 -7.69
CA LEU A 165 -10.98 -6.13 -6.55
C LEU A 165 -11.40 -5.33 -5.32
N PRO A 166 -12.28 -5.87 -4.46
CA PRO A 166 -12.68 -5.20 -3.23
C PRO A 166 -11.51 -4.84 -2.29
N CYS A 167 -10.44 -5.64 -2.28
CA CYS A 167 -9.25 -5.34 -1.49
C CYS A 167 -8.52 -4.08 -1.98
N VAL A 168 -8.57 -3.80 -3.29
CA VAL A 168 -7.99 -2.59 -3.90
C VAL A 168 -8.80 -1.37 -3.54
N SER A 169 -10.12 -1.40 -3.67
CA SER A 169 -10.99 -0.27 -3.28
C SER A 169 -10.84 0.06 -1.80
N ARG A 170 -10.84 -0.95 -0.92
CA ARG A 170 -10.63 -0.75 0.53
C ARG A 170 -9.28 -0.11 0.84
N PHE A 171 -8.25 -0.46 0.09
CA PHE A 171 -6.93 0.14 0.24
C PHE A 171 -6.93 1.61 -0.18
N GLN A 172 -7.59 1.97 -1.27
CA GLN A 172 -7.75 3.36 -1.68
C GLN A 172 -8.54 4.19 -0.67
N ASP A 173 -9.61 3.62 -0.11
CA ASP A 173 -10.40 4.26 0.95
C ASP A 173 -9.54 4.54 2.18
N PHE A 174 -8.78 3.53 2.62
CA PHE A 174 -7.83 3.68 3.73
C PHE A 174 -6.78 4.76 3.44
N LEU A 175 -6.14 4.74 2.29
CA LEU A 175 -5.11 5.73 1.92
C LEU A 175 -5.69 7.15 1.85
N THR A 176 -6.85 7.30 1.21
CA THR A 176 -7.51 8.60 1.10
C THR A 176 -7.86 9.17 2.47
N PHE A 177 -8.47 8.35 3.33
CA PHE A 177 -8.85 8.79 4.66
C PHE A 177 -7.65 9.06 5.56
N SER A 178 -6.65 8.17 5.54
CA SER A 178 -5.48 8.29 6.39
C SER A 178 -4.60 9.48 6.05
N GLU A 179 -4.40 9.78 4.76
CA GLU A 179 -3.67 10.97 4.33
C GLU A 179 -4.40 12.26 4.68
N GLU A 180 -5.74 12.27 4.67
CA GLU A 180 -6.50 13.45 5.14
C GLU A 180 -6.34 13.65 6.65
N VAL A 181 -6.51 12.60 7.45
CA VAL A 181 -6.39 12.66 8.92
C VAL A 181 -4.98 13.08 9.36
N PHE A 182 -3.94 12.60 8.69
CA PHE A 182 -2.55 12.91 9.02
C PHE A 182 -1.96 14.08 8.23
N ARG A 183 -2.77 14.82 7.46
CA ARG A 183 -2.32 15.90 6.57
C ARG A 183 -1.45 16.94 7.27
N THR A 184 -1.77 17.27 8.52
CA THR A 184 -1.02 18.23 9.35
C THR A 184 -0.12 17.59 10.39
N SER A 185 -0.14 16.25 10.52
CA SER A 185 0.60 15.57 11.57
C SER A 185 2.09 15.54 11.27
N ARG A 186 2.90 15.83 12.30
CA ARG A 186 4.37 15.83 12.19
C ARG A 186 4.99 14.45 12.34
N ARG A 187 4.23 13.45 12.84
CA ARG A 187 4.73 12.08 13.08
C ARG A 187 3.97 11.05 12.26
N ARG A 188 4.39 10.91 11.01
CA ARG A 188 3.83 9.94 10.05
C ARG A 188 4.38 8.52 10.15
N GLY A 189 5.42 8.27 10.94
CA GLY A 189 6.14 6.98 10.91
C GLY A 189 5.28 5.74 11.18
N GLU A 190 4.25 5.83 12.03
CA GLU A 190 3.32 4.72 12.25
C GLU A 190 2.33 4.55 11.10
N LEU A 191 1.90 5.66 10.49
CA LEU A 191 1.05 5.64 9.30
C LEU A 191 1.81 5.05 8.11
N ASP A 192 3.03 5.51 7.83
CA ASP A 192 3.83 5.05 6.70
C ASP A 192 4.08 3.53 6.77
N LYS A 193 4.40 3.00 7.97
CA LYS A 193 4.51 1.55 8.21
C LYS A 193 3.21 0.82 7.92
N ALA A 194 2.08 1.36 8.35
CA ALA A 194 0.77 0.76 8.13
C ALA A 194 0.38 0.77 6.64
N GLN A 195 0.62 1.87 5.93
CA GLN A 195 0.36 2.00 4.50
C GLN A 195 1.21 1.00 3.69
N LEU A 196 2.50 0.88 4.02
CA LEU A 196 3.40 -0.10 3.42
C LEU A 196 2.95 -1.55 3.69
N ARG A 197 2.50 -1.83 4.90
CA ARG A 197 1.99 -3.16 5.27
C ARG A 197 0.71 -3.51 4.51
N LEU A 198 -0.25 -2.59 4.45
CA LEU A 198 -1.48 -2.78 3.68
C LEU A 198 -1.21 -2.94 2.19
N ALA A 199 -0.30 -2.13 1.62
CA ALA A 199 0.12 -2.30 0.23
C ALA A 199 0.69 -3.71 0.00
N SER A 200 1.54 -4.20 0.91
CA SER A 200 2.09 -5.56 0.82
C SER A 200 1.00 -6.64 0.82
N SER A 201 -0.03 -6.51 1.68
CA SER A 201 -1.16 -7.43 1.74
C SER A 201 -2.03 -7.39 0.48
N VAL A 202 -2.33 -6.20 -0.06
CA VAL A 202 -3.11 -6.07 -1.31
C VAL A 202 -2.37 -6.68 -2.50
N PHE A 203 -1.08 -6.41 -2.63
CA PHE A 203 -0.28 -6.96 -3.72
C PHE A 203 -0.19 -8.49 -3.62
N SER A 204 -0.02 -9.03 -2.41
CA SER A 204 -0.03 -10.48 -2.18
C SER A 204 -1.38 -11.10 -2.50
N SER A 205 -2.48 -10.42 -2.12
CA SER A 205 -3.86 -10.82 -2.42
C SER A 205 -4.10 -10.89 -3.93
N ILE A 206 -3.69 -9.86 -4.69
CA ILE A 206 -3.76 -9.86 -6.16
C ILE A 206 -2.91 -11.01 -6.73
N SER A 207 -1.65 -11.14 -6.33
CA SER A 207 -0.74 -12.17 -6.88
C SER A 207 -1.19 -13.59 -6.57
N SER A 208 -1.92 -13.82 -5.47
CA SER A 208 -2.48 -15.13 -5.12
C SER A 208 -3.45 -15.67 -6.17
N LEU A 209 -4.06 -14.81 -6.99
CA LEU A 209 -4.98 -15.20 -8.06
C LEU A 209 -4.32 -16.07 -9.14
N SER A 210 -2.99 -16.04 -9.27
CA SER A 210 -2.24 -16.90 -10.23
C SER A 210 -2.41 -18.38 -9.92
N SER A 211 -2.63 -18.71 -8.64
CA SER A 211 -2.85 -20.06 -8.16
C SER A 211 -4.33 -20.46 -8.12
N ALA A 212 -5.23 -19.50 -8.35
CA ALA A 212 -6.66 -19.74 -8.33
C ALA A 212 -7.14 -20.26 -9.69
N ASN A 213 -7.77 -21.44 -9.70
CA ASN A 213 -8.42 -22.01 -10.90
C ASN A 213 -9.69 -21.22 -11.27
N LEU A 214 -9.53 -19.96 -11.66
CA LEU A 214 -10.62 -19.10 -12.08
C LEU A 214 -10.99 -19.37 -13.55
N LYS A 215 -12.27 -19.23 -13.86
CA LYS A 215 -12.78 -19.25 -15.25
C LYS A 215 -12.50 -17.94 -16.01
N VAL A 216 -11.81 -16.99 -15.39
CA VAL A 216 -11.51 -15.65 -15.90
C VAL A 216 -10.02 -15.60 -16.22
N ASN A 217 -9.64 -14.79 -17.23
CA ASN A 217 -8.24 -14.57 -17.56
C ASN A 217 -7.55 -13.83 -16.40
N THR A 218 -6.71 -14.55 -15.65
CA THR A 218 -6.06 -14.02 -14.43
C THR A 218 -5.08 -12.90 -14.73
N ASP A 219 -4.38 -12.94 -15.87
CA ASP A 219 -3.47 -11.87 -16.29
C ASP A 219 -4.22 -10.56 -16.53
N VAL A 220 -5.44 -10.61 -17.11
CA VAL A 220 -6.28 -9.42 -17.29
C VAL A 220 -6.66 -8.83 -15.93
N VAL A 221 -7.16 -9.65 -14.99
CA VAL A 221 -7.56 -9.16 -13.67
C VAL A 221 -6.37 -8.54 -12.93
N MET A 222 -5.21 -9.18 -12.96
CA MET A 222 -4.00 -8.65 -12.32
C MET A 222 -3.54 -7.36 -12.97
N MET A 223 -3.50 -7.30 -14.30
CA MET A 223 -3.14 -6.10 -15.06
C MET A 223 -4.04 -4.91 -14.70
N GLU A 224 -5.37 -5.09 -14.74
CA GLU A 224 -6.32 -4.02 -14.41
C GLU A 224 -6.15 -3.51 -12.98
N ASN A 225 -5.98 -4.42 -12.02
CA ASN A 225 -5.84 -4.05 -10.61
C ASN A 225 -4.51 -3.36 -10.32
N PHE A 226 -3.41 -3.81 -10.91
CA PHE A 226 -2.12 -3.13 -10.77
C PHE A 226 -2.10 -1.79 -11.49
N HIS A 227 -2.74 -1.67 -12.65
CA HIS A 227 -2.93 -0.38 -13.33
C HIS A 227 -3.70 0.60 -12.44
N HIS A 228 -4.81 0.16 -11.85
CA HIS A 228 -5.65 0.98 -11.00
C HIS A 228 -4.91 1.48 -9.74
N ILE A 229 -4.13 0.59 -9.09
CA ILE A 229 -3.27 0.97 -7.96
C ILE A 229 -2.24 2.00 -8.40
N HIS A 230 -1.56 1.79 -9.53
CA HIS A 230 -0.55 2.71 -10.05
C HIS A 230 -1.16 4.09 -10.31
N SER A 231 -2.28 4.15 -11.05
CA SER A 231 -2.98 5.40 -11.38
C SER A 231 -3.42 6.15 -10.12
N PHE A 232 -3.94 5.44 -9.12
CA PHE A 232 -4.30 6.04 -7.83
C PHE A 232 -3.09 6.58 -7.06
N LEU A 233 -1.99 5.84 -7.00
CA LEU A 233 -0.77 6.29 -6.31
C LEU A 233 -0.11 7.48 -7.01
N CYS A 234 -0.16 7.54 -8.34
CA CYS A 234 0.24 8.72 -9.10
C CYS A 234 -0.59 9.96 -8.75
N GLN A 235 -1.89 9.80 -8.52
CA GLN A 235 -2.77 10.91 -8.14
C GLN A 235 -2.55 11.37 -6.69
N LYS A 236 -2.26 10.44 -5.77
CA LYS A 236 -2.14 10.76 -4.34
C LYS A 236 -0.74 11.21 -3.90
N GLU A 237 0.30 10.87 -4.66
CA GLU A 237 1.69 11.27 -4.40
C GLU A 237 2.19 10.97 -2.97
N ILE A 238 1.89 9.76 -2.47
CA ILE A 238 2.26 9.33 -1.10
C ILE A 238 3.73 8.90 -1.06
N PRO A 239 4.63 9.62 -0.35
CA PRO A 239 6.08 9.41 -0.48
C PRO A 239 6.56 8.01 -0.07
N CYS A 240 5.99 7.44 1.00
CA CYS A 240 6.39 6.12 1.49
C CYS A 240 5.96 4.97 0.55
N LEU A 241 5.06 5.24 -0.41
CA LEU A 241 4.55 4.24 -1.36
C LEU A 241 5.17 4.35 -2.76
N GLU A 242 6.19 5.18 -2.96
CA GLU A 242 6.85 5.36 -4.25
C GLU A 242 7.42 4.06 -4.83
N GLU A 243 8.01 3.20 -3.98
CA GLU A 243 8.49 1.88 -4.43
C GLU A 243 7.33 0.98 -4.84
N ARG A 244 6.24 0.98 -4.08
CA ARG A 244 5.02 0.22 -4.41
C ARG A 244 4.36 0.72 -5.68
N LYS A 245 4.41 2.02 -5.96
CA LYS A 245 3.95 2.62 -7.22
C LYS A 245 4.72 2.04 -8.41
N ARG A 246 6.06 2.03 -8.34
CA ARG A 246 6.91 1.44 -9.39
C ARG A 246 6.66 -0.06 -9.55
N GLU A 247 6.47 -0.77 -8.44
CA GLU A 247 6.16 -2.20 -8.45
C GLU A 247 4.79 -2.48 -9.11
N ALA A 248 3.77 -1.66 -8.85
CA ALA A 248 2.47 -1.76 -9.52
C ALA A 248 2.60 -1.54 -11.02
N GLU A 249 3.34 -0.52 -11.45
CA GLU A 249 3.61 -0.26 -12.86
C GLU A 249 4.31 -1.46 -13.54
N GLN A 250 5.32 -2.00 -12.88
CA GLN A 250 6.07 -3.16 -13.38
C GLN A 250 5.19 -4.40 -13.50
N ARG A 251 4.42 -4.75 -12.46
CA ARG A 251 3.52 -5.92 -12.52
C ARG A 251 2.39 -5.73 -13.52
N CYS A 252 1.88 -4.51 -13.68
CA CYS A 252 0.91 -4.18 -14.73
C CYS A 252 1.48 -4.51 -16.11
N ARG A 253 2.71 -4.06 -16.41
CA ARG A 253 3.38 -4.35 -17.68
C ARG A 253 3.61 -5.85 -17.88
N GLU A 254 4.12 -6.56 -16.87
CA GLU A 254 4.39 -8.00 -16.96
C GLU A 254 3.12 -8.81 -17.28
N HIS A 255 2.00 -8.51 -16.64
CA HIS A 255 0.74 -9.20 -16.91
C HIS A 255 0.12 -8.79 -18.24
N MET A 256 0.28 -7.53 -18.66
CA MET A 256 -0.10 -7.10 -20.01
C MET A 256 0.68 -7.86 -21.08
N GLU A 257 2.00 -7.99 -20.93
CA GLU A 257 2.85 -8.74 -21.86
C GLU A 257 2.45 -10.22 -21.92
N LYS A 258 2.18 -10.86 -20.78
CA LYS A 258 1.68 -12.25 -20.72
C LYS A 258 0.33 -12.41 -21.42
N TYR A 259 -0.60 -11.50 -21.16
CA TYR A 259 -1.92 -11.50 -21.79
C TYR A 259 -1.81 -11.33 -23.31
N VAL A 260 -1.02 -10.35 -23.76
CA VAL A 260 -0.78 -10.06 -25.18
C VAL A 260 -0.14 -11.25 -25.87
N THR A 261 0.92 -11.82 -25.30
CA THR A 261 1.62 -12.99 -25.85
C THR A 261 0.70 -14.20 -25.97
N THR A 262 -0.09 -14.48 -24.93
CA THR A 262 -1.05 -15.59 -24.91
C THR A 262 -2.14 -15.42 -25.97
N CYS A 263 -2.60 -14.18 -26.18
CA CYS A 263 -3.62 -13.88 -27.17
C CYS A 263 -3.07 -13.89 -28.61
N LEU A 264 -1.83 -13.45 -28.83
CA LEU A 264 -1.15 -13.44 -30.14
C LEU A 264 -0.79 -14.82 -30.66
N GLY A 265 -0.63 -15.81 -29.79
CA GLY A 265 -0.47 -17.19 -30.21
C GLY A 265 -1.66 -17.70 -31.04
N GLN A 266 -2.84 -17.07 -30.95
CA GLN A 266 -4.06 -17.57 -31.61
C GLN A 266 -4.20 -17.16 -33.10
N PRO A 267 -4.02 -15.88 -33.51
CA PRO A 267 -4.18 -15.48 -34.91
C PRO A 267 -3.27 -16.19 -35.91
N LEU A 268 -2.01 -16.45 -35.54
CA LEU A 268 -0.98 -17.02 -36.41
C LEU A 268 -0.46 -18.37 -35.90
N GLU A 269 -1.28 -19.13 -35.18
CA GLU A 269 -0.85 -20.31 -34.40
C GLU A 269 0.05 -21.28 -35.17
N LYS A 270 -0.34 -21.72 -36.37
CA LYS A 270 0.46 -22.71 -37.14
C LYS A 270 1.75 -22.11 -37.67
N LEU A 271 1.74 -20.83 -38.03
CA LEU A 271 2.92 -20.11 -38.48
C LEU A 271 3.91 -19.93 -37.32
N HIS A 272 3.40 -19.55 -36.14
CA HIS A 272 4.17 -19.45 -34.92
C HIS A 272 4.83 -20.80 -34.56
N HIS A 273 4.07 -21.89 -34.51
CA HIS A 273 4.62 -23.24 -34.22
C HIS A 273 5.70 -23.67 -35.21
N PHE A 274 5.54 -23.34 -36.50
CA PHE A 274 6.55 -23.64 -37.51
C PHE A 274 7.88 -22.91 -37.23
N PHE A 275 7.82 -21.60 -36.98
CA PHE A 275 9.03 -20.80 -36.73
C PHE A 275 9.64 -21.05 -35.35
N GLU A 276 8.86 -21.41 -34.33
CA GLU A 276 9.40 -21.95 -33.07
C GLU A 276 10.20 -23.24 -33.31
N GLY A 277 9.70 -24.12 -34.17
CA GLY A 277 10.42 -25.33 -34.59
C GLY A 277 11.72 -25.01 -35.34
N VAL A 278 11.70 -24.03 -36.24
CA VAL A 278 12.91 -23.54 -36.93
C VAL A 278 13.92 -22.98 -35.93
N LYS A 279 13.51 -22.10 -35.02
CA LYS A 279 14.37 -21.53 -33.98
C LYS A 279 14.99 -22.61 -33.10
N SER A 280 14.20 -23.62 -32.70
CA SER A 280 14.69 -24.76 -31.93
C SER A 280 15.78 -25.54 -32.66
N ARG A 281 15.65 -25.75 -33.98
CA ARG A 281 16.67 -26.41 -34.79
C ARG A 281 17.94 -25.59 -34.92
N VAL A 282 17.82 -24.29 -35.16
CA VAL A 282 18.98 -23.38 -35.20
C VAL A 282 19.70 -23.38 -33.85
N ALA A 283 18.97 -23.33 -32.74
CA ALA A 283 19.52 -23.41 -31.39
C ALA A 283 20.20 -24.76 -31.09
N GLN A 284 19.78 -25.85 -31.73
CA GLN A 284 20.43 -27.16 -31.67
C GLN A 284 21.73 -27.24 -32.52
N GLY A 285 22.15 -26.14 -33.14
CA GLY A 285 23.39 -26.05 -33.92
C GLY A 285 23.24 -26.42 -35.39
N VAL A 286 22.01 -26.59 -35.89
CA VAL A 286 21.77 -26.76 -37.33
C VAL A 286 22.06 -25.41 -38.02
N LYS A 287 22.87 -25.44 -39.08
CA LYS A 287 23.16 -24.22 -39.86
C LYS A 287 21.88 -23.70 -40.52
N GLU A 288 21.73 -22.38 -40.57
CA GLU A 288 20.54 -21.72 -41.14
C GLU A 288 20.27 -22.15 -42.59
N GLU A 289 21.32 -22.32 -43.38
CA GLU A 289 21.27 -22.82 -44.77
C GLU A 289 20.70 -24.24 -44.87
N GLU A 290 20.90 -25.06 -43.83
CA GLU A 290 20.51 -26.46 -43.80
C GLU A 290 19.05 -26.69 -43.38
N ILE A 291 18.44 -25.69 -42.73
CA ILE A 291 17.05 -25.75 -42.25
C ILE A 291 16.09 -26.09 -43.39
N SER A 292 16.30 -25.46 -44.56
CA SER A 292 15.41 -25.64 -45.72
C SER A 292 15.40 -27.06 -46.30
N PHE A 293 16.39 -27.90 -45.96
CA PHE A 293 16.45 -29.32 -46.35
C PHE A 293 15.81 -30.26 -45.32
N GLN A 294 15.49 -29.79 -44.12
CA GLN A 294 14.76 -30.61 -43.14
C GLN A 294 13.32 -30.78 -43.60
N LEU A 295 12.85 -32.03 -43.73
CA LEU A 295 11.51 -32.34 -44.26
C LEU A 295 10.39 -31.56 -43.55
N ALA A 296 10.44 -31.48 -42.22
CA ALA A 296 9.45 -30.79 -41.38
C ALA A 296 9.49 -29.25 -41.51
N TYR A 297 10.60 -28.68 -41.97
CA TYR A 297 10.81 -27.23 -42.10
C TYR A 297 11.21 -26.85 -43.52
N SER A 298 10.82 -27.66 -44.51
CA SER A 298 11.22 -27.48 -45.90
C SER A 298 10.56 -26.26 -46.54
N LYS A 299 11.12 -25.79 -47.67
CA LYS A 299 10.53 -24.71 -48.49
C LYS A 299 9.07 -24.99 -48.86
N GLN A 300 8.74 -26.25 -49.14
CA GLN A 300 7.39 -26.67 -49.51
C GLN A 300 6.43 -26.57 -48.32
N GLU A 301 6.86 -27.00 -47.13
CA GLU A 301 6.01 -26.92 -45.93
C GLU A 301 5.80 -25.46 -45.50
N LEU A 302 6.83 -24.61 -45.59
CA LEU A 302 6.69 -23.17 -45.35
C LEU A 302 5.63 -22.53 -46.27
N ARG A 303 5.70 -22.78 -47.59
CA ARG A 303 4.69 -22.27 -48.55
C ARG A 303 3.27 -22.71 -48.19
N LYS A 304 3.10 -23.99 -47.87
CA LYS A 304 1.80 -24.56 -47.48
C LYS A 304 1.23 -23.95 -46.20
N ILE A 305 2.08 -23.50 -45.28
CA ILE A 305 1.64 -22.81 -44.06
C ILE A 305 1.27 -21.37 -44.39
N LEU A 306 2.07 -20.66 -45.19
CA LEU A 306 1.79 -19.28 -45.62
C LEU A 306 0.47 -19.16 -46.38
N GLU A 307 0.12 -20.14 -47.22
CA GLU A 307 -1.18 -20.20 -47.94
C GLU A 307 -2.41 -20.19 -47.01
N LYS A 308 -2.24 -20.52 -45.72
CA LYS A 308 -3.33 -20.49 -44.73
C LYS A 308 -3.55 -19.12 -44.11
N TYR A 309 -2.64 -18.17 -44.35
CA TYR A 309 -2.65 -16.85 -43.73
C TYR A 309 -2.61 -15.72 -44.78
N PRO A 310 -3.55 -15.70 -45.75
CA PRO A 310 -3.67 -14.55 -46.65
C PRO A 310 -4.09 -13.31 -45.84
N GLY A 311 -3.75 -12.12 -46.33
CA GLY A 311 -3.97 -10.85 -45.60
C GLY A 311 -5.42 -10.66 -45.11
N LYS A 312 -6.41 -11.14 -45.87
CA LYS A 312 -7.83 -11.11 -45.48
C LYS A 312 -8.14 -11.96 -44.25
N GLU A 313 -7.54 -13.15 -44.15
CA GLU A 313 -7.73 -14.04 -42.99
C GLU A 313 -7.00 -13.50 -41.76
N VAL A 314 -5.81 -12.91 -41.95
CA VAL A 314 -5.08 -12.20 -40.88
C VAL A 314 -5.92 -11.05 -40.33
N LYS A 315 -6.51 -10.21 -41.21
CA LYS A 315 -7.42 -9.14 -40.77
C LYS A 315 -8.62 -9.66 -39.98
N ARG A 316 -9.28 -10.72 -40.45
CA ARG A 316 -10.42 -11.35 -39.73
C ARG A 316 -10.02 -11.91 -38.37
N ALA A 317 -8.83 -12.49 -38.27
CA ALA A 317 -8.28 -12.98 -37.01
C ALA A 317 -8.04 -11.82 -36.03
N LEU A 318 -7.47 -10.71 -36.50
CA LEU A 318 -7.29 -9.49 -35.71
C LEU A 318 -8.62 -8.86 -35.26
N GLU A 319 -9.65 -8.81 -36.11
CA GLU A 319 -11.00 -8.35 -35.73
C GLU A 319 -11.64 -9.23 -34.63
N THR A 320 -11.43 -10.55 -34.71
CA THR A 320 -11.90 -11.49 -33.70
C THR A 320 -11.15 -11.31 -32.39
N LEU A 321 -9.84 -11.08 -32.48
CA LEU A 321 -9.00 -10.80 -31.33
C LEU A 321 -9.39 -9.49 -30.64
N TYR A 322 -9.62 -8.41 -31.40
CA TYR A 322 -10.10 -7.14 -30.86
C TYR A 322 -11.39 -7.31 -30.04
N ARG A 323 -12.39 -8.01 -30.61
CA ARG A 323 -13.65 -8.30 -29.90
C ARG A 323 -13.47 -9.15 -28.66
N LYS A 324 -12.49 -10.07 -28.66
CA LYS A 324 -12.12 -10.86 -27.49
C LYS A 324 -11.52 -9.98 -26.40
N ILE A 325 -10.54 -9.14 -26.73
CA ILE A 325 -9.91 -8.20 -25.79
C ILE A 325 -10.96 -7.25 -25.19
N HIS A 326 -11.82 -6.67 -26.03
CA HIS A 326 -12.92 -5.82 -25.57
C HIS A 326 -13.86 -6.54 -24.58
N LYS A 327 -14.06 -7.85 -24.72
CA LYS A 327 -14.92 -8.64 -23.82
C LYS A 327 -14.22 -9.03 -22.53
N ASP A 328 -12.91 -9.25 -22.59
CA ASP A 328 -12.10 -9.64 -21.44
C ASP A 328 -11.85 -8.46 -20.49
N LEU A 329 -11.66 -7.25 -21.03
CA LEU A 329 -11.43 -6.03 -20.28
C LEU A 329 -12.72 -5.46 -19.66
N SER A 330 -12.57 -4.86 -18.49
CA SER A 330 -13.60 -4.04 -17.84
C SER A 330 -13.69 -2.65 -18.48
N GLN A 331 -14.86 -2.02 -18.33
CA GLN A 331 -15.09 -0.64 -18.82
C GLN A 331 -14.54 0.43 -17.87
N GLU A 332 -14.19 0.09 -16.64
CA GLU A 332 -13.81 1.08 -15.61
C GLU A 332 -12.48 1.77 -15.94
N GLU A 333 -11.47 1.02 -16.41
CA GLU A 333 -10.12 1.54 -16.62
C GLU A 333 -9.83 2.04 -18.05
N ASN A 334 -10.75 1.83 -19.00
CA ASN A 334 -10.54 2.19 -20.42
C ASN A 334 -9.21 1.71 -21.01
N LEU A 335 -8.74 0.51 -20.63
CA LEU A 335 -7.43 -0.02 -21.03
C LEU A 335 -7.39 -0.57 -22.46
N LEU A 336 -8.53 -0.66 -23.14
CA LEU A 336 -8.61 -1.23 -24.49
C LEU A 336 -7.64 -0.58 -25.49
N PRO A 337 -7.53 0.75 -25.61
CA PRO A 337 -6.58 1.36 -26.55
C PRO A 337 -5.13 1.02 -26.21
N VAL A 338 -4.77 0.97 -24.93
CA VAL A 338 -3.42 0.68 -24.45
C VAL A 338 -3.04 -0.77 -24.76
N VAL A 339 -3.93 -1.70 -24.42
CA VAL A 339 -3.74 -3.13 -24.69
C VAL A 339 -3.73 -3.40 -26.19
N TRP A 340 -4.57 -2.72 -26.97
CA TRP A 340 -4.59 -2.85 -28.43
C TRP A 340 -3.32 -2.32 -29.09
N GLN A 341 -2.75 -1.21 -28.57
CA GLN A 341 -1.47 -0.71 -29.04
C GLN A 341 -0.33 -1.69 -28.68
N ALA A 342 -0.32 -2.27 -27.49
CA ALA A 342 0.65 -3.31 -27.12
C ALA A 342 0.51 -4.56 -28.00
N MET A 343 -0.73 -4.93 -28.34
CA MET A 343 -1.06 -6.01 -29.27
C MET A 343 -0.50 -5.75 -30.68
N GLU A 344 -0.66 -4.53 -31.18
CA GLU A 344 -0.10 -4.09 -32.46
C GLU A 344 1.43 -4.20 -32.47
N GLN A 345 2.10 -3.66 -31.45
CA GLN A 345 3.56 -3.68 -31.35
C GLN A 345 4.12 -5.10 -31.31
N GLU A 346 3.50 -5.99 -30.54
CA GLU A 346 3.96 -7.37 -30.41
C GLU A 346 3.65 -8.18 -31.69
N PHE A 347 2.53 -7.92 -32.37
CA PHE A 347 2.27 -8.54 -33.69
C PHE A 347 3.30 -8.08 -34.73
N ILE A 348 3.64 -6.80 -34.77
CA ILE A 348 4.68 -6.25 -35.64
C ILE A 348 6.03 -6.90 -35.33
N ARG A 349 6.36 -7.08 -34.04
CA ARG A 349 7.59 -7.75 -33.61
C ARG A 349 7.66 -9.19 -34.13
N GLN A 350 6.59 -9.96 -33.95
CA GLN A 350 6.51 -11.34 -34.45
C GLN A 350 6.59 -11.43 -35.97
N TYR A 351 5.91 -10.53 -36.68
CA TYR A 351 5.98 -10.46 -38.14
C TYR A 351 7.42 -10.22 -38.63
N ARG A 352 8.13 -9.26 -38.02
CA ARG A 352 9.53 -8.98 -38.35
C ARG A 352 10.44 -10.16 -38.07
N GLU A 353 10.22 -10.86 -36.95
CA GLU A 353 10.97 -12.07 -36.59
C GLU A 353 10.77 -13.18 -37.63
N PHE A 354 9.54 -13.39 -38.10
CA PHE A 354 9.26 -14.36 -39.16
C PHE A 354 9.92 -13.98 -40.48
N GLU A 355 9.83 -12.72 -40.90
CA GLU A 355 10.52 -12.22 -42.10
C GLU A 355 12.04 -12.40 -42.00
N GLU A 356 12.64 -12.12 -40.84
CA GLU A 356 14.08 -12.34 -40.63
C GLU A 356 14.45 -13.82 -40.75
N LEU A 357 13.66 -14.73 -40.15
CA LEU A 357 13.88 -16.17 -40.26
C LEU A 357 13.70 -16.69 -41.70
N ILE A 358 12.75 -16.14 -42.45
CA ILE A 358 12.58 -16.45 -43.88
C ILE A 358 13.83 -16.03 -44.66
N GLN A 359 14.30 -14.80 -44.44
CA GLN A 359 15.48 -14.27 -45.12
C GLN A 359 16.75 -15.07 -44.81
N ARG A 360 16.91 -15.53 -43.57
CA ARG A 360 18.09 -16.28 -43.11
C ARG A 360 18.07 -17.76 -43.50
N CYS A 361 16.96 -18.44 -43.27
CA CYS A 361 16.87 -19.91 -43.42
C CYS A 361 16.40 -20.35 -44.81
N TYR A 362 15.84 -19.44 -45.62
CA TYR A 362 15.22 -19.76 -46.92
C TYR A 362 15.72 -18.86 -48.05
N VAL A 363 17.01 -18.50 -48.04
CA VAL A 363 17.68 -17.69 -49.06
C VAL A 363 17.40 -18.21 -50.48
N GLY A 364 17.14 -17.28 -51.41
CA GLY A 364 16.93 -17.60 -52.84
C GLY A 364 15.67 -18.40 -53.15
N SER A 365 14.76 -18.60 -52.18
CA SER A 365 13.51 -19.34 -52.37
C SER A 365 12.38 -18.51 -52.99
N GLY A 366 12.51 -17.17 -52.96
CA GLY A 366 11.46 -16.21 -53.34
C GLY A 366 10.22 -16.28 -52.43
N ILE A 367 10.32 -16.92 -51.27
CA ILE A 367 9.23 -17.02 -50.30
C ILE A 367 9.21 -15.72 -49.48
N ALA A 368 8.03 -15.13 -49.36
CA ALA A 368 7.75 -13.96 -48.52
C ALA A 368 6.32 -14.06 -48.00
N MET A 369 6.00 -13.28 -46.96
CA MET A 369 4.62 -13.15 -46.49
C MET A 369 3.74 -12.48 -47.56
N GLU A 370 2.48 -12.88 -47.67
CA GLU A 370 1.54 -12.33 -48.68
C GLU A 370 1.13 -10.88 -48.40
N PHE A 371 1.34 -10.41 -47.18
CA PHE A 371 1.02 -9.07 -46.73
C PHE A 371 2.28 -8.35 -46.21
N THR A 372 2.27 -7.04 -46.36
CA THR A 372 3.37 -6.17 -45.94
C THR A 372 3.14 -5.60 -44.55
N LEU A 373 4.17 -4.95 -44.00
CA LEU A 373 4.04 -4.17 -42.77
C LEU A 373 3.03 -3.02 -42.91
N GLU A 374 2.93 -2.39 -44.09
CA GLU A 374 1.97 -1.31 -44.36
C GLU A 374 0.53 -1.84 -44.33
N ASP A 375 0.29 -3.01 -44.93
CA ASP A 375 -1.01 -3.68 -44.86
C ASP A 375 -1.40 -3.99 -43.42
N LEU A 376 -0.43 -4.45 -42.61
CA LEU A 376 -0.67 -4.74 -41.19
C LEU A 376 -1.11 -3.49 -40.42
N LEU A 377 -0.38 -2.38 -40.57
CA LEU A 377 -0.74 -1.10 -39.94
C LEU A 377 -2.12 -0.60 -40.39
N SER A 378 -2.43 -0.79 -41.67
CA SER A 378 -3.76 -0.52 -42.24
C SER A 378 -4.85 -1.40 -41.60
N TYR A 379 -4.57 -2.67 -41.32
CA TYR A 379 -5.51 -3.55 -40.63
C TYR A 379 -5.81 -3.05 -39.22
N PHE A 380 -4.79 -2.81 -38.40
CA PHE A 380 -4.95 -2.32 -37.02
C PHE A 380 -5.72 -0.99 -36.98
N SER A 381 -5.32 -0.01 -37.81
CA SER A 381 -6.01 1.28 -37.89
C SER A 381 -7.47 1.16 -38.35
N SER A 382 -7.75 0.30 -39.33
CA SER A 382 -9.14 0.07 -39.80
C SER A 382 -10.03 -0.59 -38.73
N ILE A 383 -9.47 -1.49 -37.92
CA ILE A 383 -10.19 -2.15 -36.82
C ILE A 383 -10.51 -1.12 -35.74
N THR A 384 -9.54 -0.30 -35.35
CA THR A 384 -9.74 0.78 -34.37
C THR A 384 -10.73 1.83 -34.86
N ALA A 385 -10.77 2.16 -36.15
CA ALA A 385 -11.73 3.13 -36.69
C ALA A 385 -13.17 2.57 -36.82
N SER A 386 -13.32 1.25 -36.81
CA SER A 386 -14.63 0.57 -36.98
C SER A 386 -15.38 0.35 -35.66
N HIS A 387 -14.76 0.68 -34.53
CA HIS A 387 -15.25 0.47 -33.17
C HIS A 387 -15.05 1.73 -32.34
#